data_AF-A0A7X7MSG0-F1
#
_entry.id   AF-A0A7X7MSG0-F1
#
_cell.length_a   1.000
_cell.length_b   1.000
_cell.length_c   1.000
_cell.angle_alpha   90.00
_cell.angle_beta   90.00
_cell.angle_gamma   90.00
#
_symmetry.space_group_name_H-M   'P 1'
#
loop_
_entity.id
_entity.type
_entity.pdbx_description
1 polymer ?
#
loop_
_entity_poly.entity_id
_entity_poly.type
_entity_poly.pdbx_seq_one_letter_code
_entity_poly.pdbx_strand_id
1 'polypeptide(L)' 'MKRRYTLSYLPLFEADLDAAWRYVALKLCNPEAADKLVNDTAAAILKRLAVPEAFAARHSGRERACRWT' A
#
# COMPACT_ATOMS: atom_id res chain seq x y z
N MET A 1 8.74 -3.92 -25.24
CA MET A 1 7.95 -2.69 -24.94
C MET A 1 7.88 -2.51 -23.42
N LYS A 2 8.30 -1.36 -22.87
CA LYS A 2 8.11 -1.07 -21.44
C LYS A 2 6.63 -0.73 -21.23
N ARG A 3 5.89 -1.55 -20.47
CA ARG A 3 4.51 -1.20 -20.08
C ARG A 3 4.58 0.06 -19.22
N ARG A 4 3.88 1.12 -19.64
CA ARG A 4 3.75 2.36 -18.85
C ARG A 4 2.58 2.16 -17.91
N TYR A 5 2.88 1.95 -16.63
CA TYR A 5 1.87 1.87 -15.58
C TYR A 5 1.51 3.29 -15.12
N THR A 6 0.23 3.53 -14.86
CA THR A 6 -0.27 4.77 -14.28
C THR A 6 -0.64 4.51 -12.82
N LEU A 7 -0.26 5.42 -11.93
CA LEU A 7 -0.55 5.33 -10.51
C LEU A 7 -1.85 6.09 -10.20
N SER A 8 -2.75 5.44 -9.47
CA SER A 8 -3.94 6.06 -8.88
C SER A 8 -4.14 5.55 -7.45
N TYR A 9 -4.57 6.43 -6.56
CA TYR A 9 -4.86 6.09 -5.17
C TYR A 9 -6.35 5.84 -5.00
N LEU A 10 -6.70 4.83 -4.19
CA LEU A 10 -8.08 4.60 -3.81
C LEU A 10 -8.43 5.55 -2.65
N PRO A 11 -9.66 6.10 -2.61
CA PRO A 11 -10.11 6.91 -1.47
C PRO A 11 -10.00 6.18 -0.13
N LEU A 12 -10.21 4.85 -0.13
CA LEU A 12 -10.03 4.01 1.05
C LEU A 12 -8.58 4.02 1.54
N PHE A 13 -7.61 3.95 0.63
CA PHE A 13 -6.19 3.96 0.96
C PHE A 13 -5.78 5.29 1.59
N GLU A 14 -6.28 6.40 1.06
CA GLU A 14 -6.02 7.74 1.62
C GLU A 14 -6.56 7.87 3.04
N ALA A 15 -7.80 7.40 3.28
CA ALA A 15 -8.41 7.41 4.60
C ALA A 15 -7.64 6.55 5.62
N ASP A 16 -7.20 5.36 5.21
CA ASP A 16 -6.40 4.47 6.06
C ASP A 16 -5.03 5.08 6.39
N LEU A 17 -4.39 5.73 5.42
CA LEU A 17 -3.09 6.37 5.61
C LEU A 17 -3.20 7.60 6.53
N ASP A 18 -4.24 8.42 6.38
CA ASP A 18 -4.54 9.53 7.29
C ASP A 18 -4.76 9.03 8.72
N ALA A 19 -5.56 7.97 8.89
CA ALA A 19 -5.80 7.38 10.21
C ALA A 19 -4.50 6.88 10.87
N ALA A 20 -3.62 6.24 10.10
CA ALA A 20 -2.31 5.79 10.58
C ALA A 20 -1.40 6.97 10.96
N TRP A 21 -1.31 7.98 10.10
CA TRP A 21 -0.53 9.20 10.37
C TRP A 21 -1.02 9.88 11.65
N ARG A 22 -2.34 10.08 11.78
CA ARG A 22 -2.95 10.69 12.97
C ARG A 22 -2.67 9.91 14.23
N TYR A 23 -2.69 8.58 14.18
CA TYR A 23 -2.35 7.76 15.33
C TYR A 23 -0.91 8.00 15.77
N VAL A 24 0.05 7.94 14.85
CA VAL A 24 1.47 8.12 15.18
C VAL A 24 1.75 9.56 15.66
N ALA A 25 1.20 10.56 14.98
CA ALA A 25 1.40 11.96 15.33
C ALA A 25 0.75 12.32 16.67
N LEU A 26 -0.49 11.87 16.92
CA LEU A 26 -1.29 12.36 18.05
C LEU A 26 -1.35 11.39 19.24
N LYS A 27 -1.34 10.07 19.01
CA LYS A 27 -1.39 9.07 20.10
C LYS A 27 -0.02 8.67 20.58
N LEU A 28 0.94 8.55 19.65
CA LEU A 28 2.34 8.27 19.98
C LEU A 28 3.19 9.55 20.13
N CYS A 29 2.59 10.73 19.90
CA CYS A 29 3.24 12.04 20.02
C CYS A 29 4.54 12.17 19.23
N ASN A 30 4.64 11.48 18.08
CA ASN A 30 5.83 11.50 17.25
C ASN A 30 5.50 11.94 15.81
N PRO A 31 5.40 13.26 15.57
CA PRO A 31 5.08 13.79 14.24
C PRO A 31 6.17 13.46 13.21
N GLU A 32 7.44 13.41 13.63
CA GLU A 32 8.54 13.07 12.71
C GLU A 32 8.42 11.63 12.18
N ALA A 33 8.04 10.68 13.04
CA ALA A 33 7.79 9.30 12.63
C ALA A 33 6.54 9.19 11.73
N ALA A 34 5.52 10.03 11.98
CA ALA A 34 4.33 10.06 11.13
C ALA A 34 4.65 10.56 9.71
N ASP A 35 5.47 11.60 9.58
CA ASP A 35 5.91 12.10 8.28
C ASP A 35 6.83 11.10 7.57
N LYS A 36 7.73 10.43 8.32
CA LYS A 36 8.54 9.33 7.78
C LYS A 36 7.68 8.19 7.24
N LEU A 37 6.61 7.81 7.94
CA LEU A 37 5.69 6.77 7.47
C LEU A 37 5.12 7.09 6.08
N VAL A 38 4.65 8.33 5.86
CA VAL A 38 4.07 8.75 4.59
C VAL A 38 5.14 8.79 3.49
N ASN A 39 6.31 9.34 3.80
CA ASN A 39 7.43 9.43 2.85
C ASN A 39 7.94 8.06 2.41
N ASP A 40 8.15 7.14 3.37
CA ASP A 40 8.63 5.79 3.10
C ASP A 40 7.60 4.99 2.28
N THR A 41 6.31 5.18 2.57
CA THR A 41 5.22 4.55 1.80
C THR A 41 5.20 5.05 0.36
N ALA A 42 5.28 6.37 0.15
CA ALA A 42 5.33 6.95 -1.19
C ALA A 42 6.57 6.49 -1.98
N ALA A 43 7.74 6.44 -1.34
CA ALA A 43 8.97 5.95 -1.94
C ALA A 43 8.86 4.46 -2.34
N ALA A 44 8.27 3.63 -1.49
CA ALA A 44 8.03 2.22 -1.78
C ALA A 44 7.09 2.02 -2.97
N ILE A 45 6.03 2.83 -3.09
CA ILE A 45 5.09 2.78 -4.22
C ILE A 45 5.78 3.18 -5.52
N LEU A 46 6.53 4.29 -5.52
CA LEU A 46 7.24 4.77 -6.71
C LEU A 46 8.32 3.77 -7.17
N LYS A 47 9.04 3.14 -6.23
CA LYS A 47 10.01 2.09 -6.54
C LYS A 47 9.35 0.89 -7.23
N ARG A 48 8.13 0.53 -6.82
CA ARG A 48 7.35 -0.59 -7.39
C ARG A 48 6.71 -0.25 -8.73
N LEU A 49 6.40 1.02 -8.99
CA LEU A 49 5.76 1.46 -10.23
C LEU A 49 6.55 1.08 -11.50
N ALA A 50 7.86 0.93 -11.38
CA ALA A 50 8.72 0.47 -12.49
C ALA A 50 8.42 -0.97 -12.91
N VAL A 51 8.16 -1.88 -11.96
CA VAL A 51 7.89 -3.30 -12.21
C VAL A 51 6.86 -3.85 -11.19
N PRO A 52 5.58 -3.47 -11.29
CA PRO A 52 4.57 -3.81 -10.28
C PRO A 52 4.22 -5.31 -10.25
N GLU A 53 4.37 -6.00 -11.38
CA GLU A 53 4.05 -7.44 -11.52
C GLU A 53 5.14 -8.38 -10.98
N ALA A 54 6.32 -7.87 -10.62
CA ALA A 54 7.42 -8.72 -10.13
C ALA A 54 7.22 -9.23 -8.69
N PHE A 55 6.27 -8.66 -7.95
CA PHE A 55 5.99 -9.06 -6.58
C PHE A 55 5.05 -10.27 -6.54
N ALA A 56 5.26 -11.16 -5.57
CA ALA A 56 4.41 -12.33 -5.39
C ALA A 56 2.94 -11.95 -5.18
N ALA A 57 2.05 -12.61 -5.92
CA ALA A 57 0.62 -12.42 -5.74
C ALA A 57 0.21 -12.83 -4.31
N ARG A 58 -0.57 -11.98 -3.64
CA ARG A 58 -1.12 -12.30 -2.32
C ARG A 58 -2.34 -13.19 -2.50
N HIS A 59 -2.17 -14.49 -2.28
CA HIS A 59 -3.27 -15.44 -2.32
C HIS A 59 -4.15 -15.30 -1.06
N SER A 60 -5.46 -15.45 -1.25
CA SER A 60 -6.41 -15.55 -0.14
C SER A 60 -6.05 -16.74 0.75
N GLY A 61 -6.00 -16.54 2.07
CA GLY A 61 -5.81 -17.65 3.02
C GLY A 61 -7.02 -18.59 3.14
N ARG A 62 -8.16 -18.23 2.52
CA ARG A 62 -9.30 -19.15 2.39
C ARG A 62 -9.04 -20.18 1.31
N GLU A 63 -9.12 -21.45 1.68
CA GLU A 63 -9.22 -22.56 0.75
C GLU A 63 -10.51 -22.41 -0.07
N ARG A 64 -10.37 -22.28 -1.39
CA ARG A 64 -11.51 -22.29 -2.30
C ARG A 64 -11.60 -23.70 -2.87
N ALA A 65 -12.65 -24.43 -2.49
CA ALA A 65 -12.95 -25.70 -3.12
C ALA A 65 -13.13 -25.48 -4.63
N CYS A 66 -12.39 -26.24 -5.44
CA CYS A 66 -12.62 -26.31 -6.88
C CYS A 66 -14.06 -26.78 -7.11
N ARG A 67 -14.95 -25.88 -7.52
CA ARG A 67 -16.30 -26.23 -7.94
C ARG A 67 -16.25 -26.70 -9.39
N TRP A 68 -15.91 -27.96 -9.58
CA TRP A 68 -16.18 -28.71 -10.81
C TRP A 68 -16.98 -29.96 -10.44
N THR A 69 -18.26 -29.76 -10.14
CA THR A 69 -19.34 -30.76 -10.12
C THR A 69 -20.54 -30.12 -10.77
#